data_AF-A0A1I2VFK4-F1
#
_entry.id   AF-A0A1I2VFK4-F1
#
_cell.length_a   1.000
_cell.length_b   1.000
_cell.length_c   1.000
_cell.angle_alpha   90.00
_cell.angle_beta   90.00
_cell.angle_gamma   90.00
#
_symmetry.space_group_name_H-M   'P 1'
#
loop_
_entity.id
_entity.type
_entity.pdbx_description
1 polymer ?
#
loop_
_entity_poly.entity_id
_entity_poly.type
_entity_poly.pdbx_seq_one_letter_code
_entity_poly.pdbx_strand_id
1 'polypeptide(L)'
;MGKPSGDYAVIAKSGLFDINHYLIEAPDVAADGCDPLLHFCQFGCREGRRPNLYFDPVWYADLYLGEGAEGVNALSHYIRIGERSGLRPVCYFDPAWYAGRYDLPARISPLKHYLTHRRSQAYAPNSLFDLGDYLRRYGAEIGPNRDAFVHLLRRGAGRNFDGSASFVSQSDRAEHGLPSGSDSPNLRVHEARIPLVHRLDQQARDDFRRRSARGPAWRWWPA
;
A
#
# COMPACT_ATOMS: atom_id res chain seq x y z
N MET A 1 32.76 2.45 1.24
CA MET A 1 31.49 1.80 0.83
C MET A 1 31.20 0.64 1.78
N GLY A 2 30.18 0.72 2.63
CA GLY A 2 29.75 -0.40 3.48
C GLY A 2 29.10 -1.50 2.65
N LYS A 3 29.25 -2.77 3.05
CA LYS A 3 28.57 -3.90 2.37
C LYS A 3 27.05 -3.64 2.33
N PRO A 4 26.37 -3.91 1.21
CA PRO A 4 24.92 -3.84 1.17
C PRO A 4 24.33 -4.82 2.20
N SER A 5 23.31 -4.37 2.94
CA SER A 5 22.64 -5.21 3.94
C SER A 5 21.98 -6.43 3.27
N GLY A 6 21.69 -7.48 4.05
CA GLY A 6 20.95 -8.65 3.56
C GLY A 6 19.57 -8.31 2.97
N ASP A 7 19.03 -7.13 3.30
CA ASP A 7 17.77 -6.61 2.76
C ASP A 7 17.92 -6.03 1.36
N TYR A 8 19.07 -5.44 1.02
CA TYR A 8 19.30 -4.79 -0.27
C TYR A 8 19.06 -5.76 -1.42
N ALA A 9 19.71 -6.93 -1.40
CA ALA A 9 19.59 -7.91 -2.48
C ALA A 9 18.16 -8.49 -2.59
N VAL A 10 17.45 -8.62 -1.47
CA VAL A 10 16.07 -9.10 -1.43
C VAL A 10 15.13 -8.09 -2.06
N ILE A 11 15.24 -6.82 -1.65
CA ILE A 11 14.38 -5.75 -2.14
C ILE A 11 14.69 -5.45 -3.61
N ALA A 12 15.96 -5.38 -4.00
CA ALA A 12 16.38 -5.15 -5.39
C ALA A 12 15.74 -6.15 -6.38
N LYS A 13 15.68 -7.43 -5.99
CA LYS A 13 15.13 -8.51 -6.85
C LYS A 13 13.61 -8.62 -6.81
N SER A 14 12.96 -7.99 -5.82
CA SER A 14 11.51 -8.11 -5.60
C SER A 14 10.68 -7.38 -6.66
N GLY A 15 11.19 -6.28 -7.20
CA GLY A 15 10.40 -5.35 -8.03
C GLY A 15 9.42 -4.49 -7.23
N LEU A 16 9.55 -4.43 -5.90
CA LEU A 16 8.70 -3.64 -5.01
C LEU A 16 9.32 -2.31 -4.58
N PHE A 17 10.50 -1.97 -5.09
CA PHE A 17 11.12 -0.66 -4.87
C PHE A 17 11.07 0.16 -6.16
N ASP A 18 10.31 1.26 -6.13
CA ASP A 18 10.18 2.20 -7.24
C ASP A 18 11.12 3.39 -6.99
N ILE A 19 12.27 3.38 -7.66
CA ILE A 19 13.32 4.40 -7.50
C ILE A 19 12.76 5.80 -7.78
N ASN A 20 11.93 5.94 -8.82
CA ASN A 20 11.37 7.24 -9.20
C ASN A 20 10.41 7.75 -8.13
N HIS A 21 9.53 6.88 -7.63
CA HIS A 21 8.66 7.24 -6.51
C HIS A 21 9.47 7.67 -5.29
N TYR A 22 10.48 6.88 -4.92
CA TYR A 22 11.28 7.14 -3.74
C TYR A 22 12.01 8.49 -3.80
N LEU A 23 12.62 8.81 -4.95
CA LEU A 23 13.33 10.09 -5.14
C LEU A 23 12.38 11.29 -5.17
N ILE A 24 11.16 11.13 -5.68
CA ILE A 24 10.15 12.20 -5.65
C ILE A 24 9.72 12.52 -4.21
N GLU A 25 9.59 11.50 -3.37
CA GLU A 25 9.20 11.64 -1.96
C GLU A 25 10.40 11.94 -1.03
N ALA A 26 11.63 11.84 -1.54
CA ALA A 26 12.88 12.03 -0.80
C ALA A 26 13.81 13.02 -1.51
N PRO A 27 13.45 14.32 -1.55
CA PRO A 27 14.26 15.33 -2.26
C PRO A 27 15.66 15.49 -1.66
N ASP A 28 15.82 15.22 -0.36
CA ASP A 28 17.10 15.15 0.34
C ASP A 28 18.01 14.03 -0.23
N VAL A 29 17.47 12.83 -0.39
CA VAL A 29 18.18 11.68 -1.00
C VAL A 29 18.56 11.99 -2.45
N ALA A 30 17.66 12.65 -3.18
CA ALA A 30 17.91 13.06 -4.55
C ALA A 30 19.04 14.11 -4.65
N ALA A 31 19.06 15.09 -3.74
CA ALA A 31 20.09 16.12 -3.70
C ALA A 31 21.47 15.55 -3.32
N ASP A 32 21.51 14.58 -2.42
CA ASP A 32 22.75 13.94 -1.96
C ASP A 32 23.33 12.94 -2.98
N GLY A 33 22.56 12.55 -4.00
CA GLY A 33 23.00 11.63 -5.06
C GLY A 33 23.33 10.21 -4.57
N CYS A 34 22.84 9.83 -3.38
CA CYS A 34 23.10 8.51 -2.80
C CYS A 34 22.23 7.41 -3.44
N ASP A 35 22.66 6.14 -3.33
CA ASP A 35 21.87 5.00 -3.79
C ASP A 35 20.53 4.97 -3.02
N PRO A 36 19.38 5.16 -3.71
CA PRO A 36 18.09 5.30 -3.04
C PRO A 36 17.65 4.01 -2.34
N LEU A 37 18.01 2.85 -2.89
CA LEU A 37 17.68 1.56 -2.29
C LEU A 37 18.55 1.32 -1.05
N LEU A 38 19.84 1.66 -1.12
CA LEU A 38 20.72 1.58 0.04
C LEU A 38 20.23 2.50 1.15
N HIS A 39 19.86 3.74 0.82
CA HIS A 39 19.26 4.69 1.75
C HIS A 39 17.98 4.13 2.39
N PHE A 40 17.08 3.56 1.58
CA PHE A 40 15.87 2.93 2.10
C PHE A 40 16.15 1.79 3.08
N CYS A 41 17.10 0.91 2.75
CA CYS A 41 17.50 -0.19 3.61
C CYS A 41 18.11 0.28 4.93
N GLN A 42 18.91 1.35 4.91
CA GLN A 42 19.63 1.84 6.08
C GLN A 42 18.81 2.78 6.97
N PHE A 43 17.94 3.59 6.38
CA PHE A 43 17.25 4.70 7.05
C PHE A 43 15.78 4.76 6.66
N GLY A 44 15.48 4.77 5.36
CA GLY A 44 14.15 5.10 4.85
C GLY A 44 13.02 4.23 5.40
N CYS A 45 13.24 2.94 5.64
CA CYS A 45 12.21 2.09 6.24
C CYS A 45 11.85 2.53 7.67
N ARG A 46 12.85 2.88 8.51
CA ARG A 46 12.63 3.36 9.89
C ARG A 46 12.02 4.76 9.92
N GLU A 47 12.37 5.59 8.95
CA GLU A 47 11.78 6.91 8.74
C GLU A 47 10.35 6.85 8.17
N GLY A 48 9.86 5.65 7.86
CA GLY A 48 8.53 5.47 7.27
C GLY A 48 8.43 6.00 5.83
N ARG A 49 9.52 6.05 5.06
CA ARG A 49 9.46 6.40 3.63
C ARG A 49 8.89 5.24 2.82
N ARG A 50 7.97 5.51 1.90
CA ARG A 50 7.34 4.46 1.11
C ARG A 50 8.24 4.02 -0.05
N PRO A 51 8.50 2.72 -0.24
CA PRO A 51 9.28 2.22 -1.39
C PRO A 51 8.45 2.22 -2.69
N ASN A 52 7.13 2.23 -2.57
CA ASN A 52 6.14 2.40 -3.63
C ASN A 52 4.80 2.82 -2.99
N LEU A 53 3.82 3.27 -3.79
CA LEU A 53 2.52 3.72 -3.27
C LEU A 53 1.69 2.63 -2.59
N TYR A 54 1.96 1.35 -2.81
CA TYR A 54 1.17 0.22 -2.32
C TYR A 54 1.88 -0.59 -1.23
N PHE A 55 2.95 -0.03 -0.64
CA PHE A 55 3.58 -0.56 0.56
C PHE A 55 3.82 0.59 1.55
N ASP A 56 3.22 0.51 2.72
CA ASP A 56 3.42 1.48 3.79
C ASP A 56 4.16 0.83 4.97
N PRO A 57 5.46 1.14 5.16
CA PRO A 57 6.25 0.54 6.25
C PRO A 57 5.68 0.83 7.64
N VAL A 58 5.09 2.01 7.85
CA VAL A 58 4.56 2.43 9.15
C VAL A 58 3.30 1.65 9.46
N TRP A 59 2.37 1.61 8.49
CA TRP A 59 1.12 0.87 8.63
C TRP A 59 1.36 -0.64 8.78
N TYR A 60 2.29 -1.19 7.99
CA TYR A 60 2.63 -2.61 8.05
C TYR A 60 3.25 -2.99 9.39
N ALA A 61 4.17 -2.17 9.91
CA ALA A 61 4.82 -2.41 11.19
C ALA A 61 3.83 -2.30 12.36
N ASP A 62 2.97 -1.27 12.36
CA ASP A 62 1.88 -1.09 13.34
C ASP A 62 1.00 -2.33 13.44
N LEU A 63 0.58 -2.86 12.29
CA LEU A 63 -0.38 -3.96 12.26
C LEU A 63 0.24 -5.34 12.52
N TYR A 64 1.45 -5.59 12.02
CA TYR A 64 2.00 -6.96 11.97
C TYR A 64 3.27 -7.19 12.75
N LEU A 65 4.08 -6.16 13.02
CA LEU A 65 5.38 -6.31 13.68
C LEU A 65 5.32 -5.94 15.17
N GLY A 66 4.45 -4.99 15.55
CA GLY A 66 4.29 -4.55 16.93
C GLY A 66 5.63 -4.15 17.56
N GLU A 67 5.87 -4.59 18.80
CA GLU A 67 7.12 -4.35 19.53
C GLU A 67 8.36 -4.99 18.84
N GLY A 68 8.18 -5.96 17.95
CA GLY A 68 9.25 -6.60 17.18
C GLY A 68 9.69 -5.83 15.93
N ALA A 69 9.18 -4.61 15.71
CA ALA A 69 9.52 -3.80 14.55
C ALA A 69 10.95 -3.23 14.57
N GLU A 70 11.57 -3.12 15.75
CA GLU A 70 12.90 -2.53 15.88
C GLU A 70 13.97 -3.36 15.14
N GLY A 71 14.76 -2.71 14.29
CA GLY A 71 15.79 -3.36 13.48
C GLY A 71 15.27 -4.20 12.31
N VAL A 72 13.94 -4.36 12.15
CA VAL A 72 13.33 -5.12 11.04
C VAL A 72 12.99 -4.17 9.88
N ASN A 73 13.52 -4.46 8.69
CA ASN A 73 13.05 -3.81 7.47
C ASN A 73 11.68 -4.41 7.07
N ALA A 74 10.61 -3.63 7.24
CA ALA A 74 9.23 -4.06 6.99
C ALA A 74 9.02 -4.59 5.56
N LEU A 75 9.63 -3.97 4.54
CA LEU A 75 9.53 -4.44 3.16
C LEU A 75 10.23 -5.78 2.97
N SER A 76 11.43 -5.95 3.53
CA SER A 76 12.15 -7.23 3.52
C SER A 76 11.36 -8.34 4.20
N HIS A 77 10.76 -8.04 5.36
CA HIS A 77 9.86 -8.96 6.06
C HIS A 77 8.65 -9.33 5.18
N TYR A 78 8.00 -8.36 4.54
CA TYR A 78 6.88 -8.62 3.64
C TYR A 78 7.27 -9.54 2.47
N ILE A 79 8.41 -9.27 1.81
CA ILE A 79 8.90 -10.09 0.70
C ILE A 79 9.20 -11.52 1.14
N ARG A 80 9.85 -11.68 2.30
CA ARG A 80 10.28 -13.00 2.78
C ARG A 80 9.14 -13.81 3.37
N ILE A 81 8.18 -13.16 4.03
CA ILE A 81 7.19 -13.81 4.90
C ILE A 81 5.80 -13.26 4.67
N GLY A 82 5.63 -11.94 4.65
CA GLY A 82 4.30 -11.32 4.71
C GLY A 82 3.39 -11.66 3.54
N GLU A 83 3.86 -11.57 2.30
CA GLU A 83 3.03 -11.82 1.12
C GLU A 83 2.50 -13.26 1.10
N ARG A 84 3.37 -14.26 1.34
CA ARG A 84 2.98 -15.68 1.40
C ARG A 84 2.06 -16.01 2.58
N SER A 85 2.14 -15.23 3.67
CA SER A 85 1.25 -15.34 4.83
C SER A 85 -0.09 -14.58 4.62
N GLY A 86 -0.27 -13.94 3.46
CA GLY A 86 -1.45 -13.13 3.16
C GLY A 86 -1.56 -11.90 4.05
N LEU A 87 -0.43 -11.30 4.45
CA LEU A 87 -0.39 -10.01 5.12
C LEU A 87 -0.56 -8.91 4.07
N ARG A 88 -1.32 -7.86 4.39
CA ARG A 88 -1.51 -6.74 3.46
C ARG A 88 -0.28 -5.83 3.51
N PRO A 89 0.22 -5.29 2.39
CA PRO A 89 1.32 -4.32 2.39
C PRO A 89 0.87 -2.89 2.75
N VAL A 90 -0.42 -2.62 2.60
CA VAL A 90 -1.14 -1.39 2.93
C VAL A 90 -2.63 -1.72 3.05
N CYS A 91 -3.44 -0.92 3.74
CA CYS A 91 -4.85 -1.23 3.99
C CYS A 91 -5.69 -1.46 2.72
N TYR A 92 -5.36 -0.79 1.62
CA TYR A 92 -6.12 -0.84 0.36
C TYR A 92 -5.57 -1.81 -0.68
N PHE A 93 -4.67 -2.71 -0.31
CA PHE A 93 -4.23 -3.82 -1.16
C PHE A 93 -4.32 -5.15 -0.40
N ASP A 94 -5.24 -6.00 -0.82
CA ASP A 94 -5.37 -7.36 -0.28
C ASP A 94 -4.76 -8.37 -1.26
N PRO A 95 -3.58 -8.96 -0.97
CA PRO A 95 -2.93 -9.88 -1.89
C PRO A 95 -3.69 -11.19 -2.08
N ALA A 96 -4.43 -11.66 -1.07
CA ALA A 96 -5.19 -12.91 -1.17
C ALA A 96 -6.44 -12.71 -2.03
N TRP A 97 -7.17 -11.61 -1.80
CA TRP A 97 -8.28 -11.22 -2.67
C TRP A 97 -7.82 -10.97 -4.10
N TYR A 98 -6.73 -10.22 -4.29
CA TYR A 98 -6.21 -9.88 -5.61
C TYR A 98 -5.81 -11.13 -6.40
N ALA A 99 -5.09 -12.06 -5.76
CA ALA A 99 -4.70 -13.31 -6.39
C ALA A 99 -5.92 -14.14 -6.82
N GLY A 100 -6.94 -14.26 -5.96
CA GLY A 100 -8.17 -14.98 -6.29
C GLY A 100 -9.03 -14.27 -7.35
N ARG A 101 -9.10 -12.94 -7.33
CA ARG A 101 -9.90 -12.14 -8.28
C ARG A 101 -9.39 -12.23 -9.72
N TYR A 102 -8.08 -12.42 -9.88
CA TYR A 102 -7.37 -12.42 -11.16
C TYR A 102 -6.70 -13.75 -11.48
N ASP A 103 -7.08 -14.83 -10.77
CA ASP A 103 -6.60 -16.20 -10.98
C ASP A 103 -5.08 -16.30 -11.08
N LEU A 104 -4.36 -15.58 -10.19
CA LEU A 104 -2.90 -15.54 -10.23
C LEU A 104 -2.29 -16.87 -9.76
N PRO A 105 -1.31 -17.43 -10.49
CA PRO A 105 -0.56 -18.58 -10.01
C PRO A 105 0.19 -18.28 -8.72
N ALA A 106 0.28 -19.24 -7.79
CA ALA A 106 0.91 -19.06 -6.47
C ALA A 106 2.38 -18.57 -6.49
N ARG A 107 3.09 -18.76 -7.62
CA ARG A 107 4.47 -18.28 -7.82
C ARG A 107 4.57 -16.79 -8.18
N ILE A 108 3.45 -16.14 -8.51
CA ILE A 108 3.40 -14.74 -8.90
C ILE A 108 3.08 -13.91 -7.67
N SER A 109 3.97 -12.99 -7.30
CA SER A 109 3.71 -11.99 -6.27
C SER A 109 2.53 -11.10 -6.70
N PRO A 110 1.41 -11.09 -5.93
CA PRO A 110 0.28 -10.23 -6.22
C PRO A 110 0.65 -8.74 -6.28
N LEU A 111 1.46 -8.26 -5.33
CA LEU A 111 1.84 -6.86 -5.29
C LEU A 111 2.73 -6.48 -6.49
N LYS A 112 3.70 -7.33 -6.83
CA LYS A 112 4.54 -7.11 -8.02
C LYS A 112 3.71 -7.11 -9.31
N HIS A 113 2.78 -8.06 -9.43
CA HIS A 113 1.88 -8.14 -10.57
C HIS A 113 1.06 -6.86 -10.70
N TYR A 114 0.43 -6.42 -9.62
CA TYR A 114 -0.34 -5.18 -9.61
C TYR A 114 0.54 -3.98 -9.97
N LEU A 115 1.70 -3.80 -9.33
CA LEU A 115 2.60 -2.69 -9.62
C LEU A 115 3.03 -2.64 -11.09
N THR A 116 3.23 -3.80 -11.73
CA THR A 116 3.59 -3.90 -13.15
C THR A 116 2.45 -3.45 -14.07
N HIS A 117 1.20 -3.75 -13.70
CA HIS A 117 0.04 -3.55 -14.56
C HIS A 117 -0.90 -2.42 -14.14
N ARG A 118 -0.67 -1.74 -13.02
CA ARG A 118 -1.59 -0.74 -12.43
C ARG A 118 -2.04 0.37 -13.38
N ARG A 119 -1.22 0.70 -14.39
CA ARG A 119 -1.52 1.71 -15.40
C ARG A 119 -2.35 1.20 -16.57
N SER A 120 -2.51 -0.11 -16.73
CA SER A 120 -3.29 -0.71 -17.83
C SER A 120 -4.80 -0.54 -17.68
N GLN A 121 -5.26 -0.09 -16.51
CA GLN A 121 -6.69 0.08 -16.22
C GLN A 121 -7.51 -1.22 -16.33
N ALA A 122 -6.85 -2.37 -16.09
CA ALA A 122 -7.50 -3.68 -16.06
C ALA A 122 -7.61 -4.31 -14.65
N TYR A 123 -6.90 -3.77 -13.67
CA TYR A 123 -6.75 -4.38 -12.34
C TYR A 123 -7.12 -3.39 -11.22
N ALA A 124 -8.10 -3.76 -10.40
CA ALA A 124 -8.45 -3.07 -9.17
C ALA A 124 -7.59 -3.61 -8.00
N PRO A 125 -7.13 -2.76 -7.08
CA PRO A 125 -6.27 -3.20 -5.96
C PRO A 125 -7.05 -3.78 -4.77
N ASN A 126 -8.37 -3.56 -4.70
CA ASN A 126 -9.21 -4.05 -3.60
C ASN A 126 -10.66 -4.27 -4.05
N SER A 127 -11.42 -4.96 -3.21
CA SER A 127 -12.80 -5.38 -3.45
C SER A 127 -13.82 -4.25 -3.43
N LEU A 128 -13.53 -3.12 -2.80
CA LEU A 128 -14.45 -1.98 -2.70
C LEU A 128 -14.29 -0.97 -3.86
N PHE A 129 -13.27 -1.16 -4.70
CA PHE A 129 -12.98 -0.32 -5.85
C PHE A 129 -13.45 -0.97 -7.15
N ASP A 130 -14.57 -0.51 -7.69
CA ASP A 130 -15.05 -0.89 -9.01
C ASP A 130 -14.35 -0.04 -10.06
N LEU A 131 -13.28 -0.58 -10.63
CA LEU A 131 -12.49 0.08 -11.65
C LEU A 131 -13.31 0.47 -12.89
N GLY A 132 -14.28 -0.37 -13.28
CA GLY A 132 -15.13 -0.10 -14.44
C GLY A 132 -16.04 1.10 -14.19
N ASP A 133 -16.71 1.13 -13.05
CA ASP A 133 -17.53 2.29 -12.65
C ASP A 133 -16.70 3.56 -12.48
N TYR A 134 -15.55 3.44 -11.83
CA TYR A 134 -14.66 4.57 -11.59
C TYR A 134 -14.17 5.20 -12.89
N LEU A 135 -13.77 4.38 -13.87
CA LEU A 135 -13.36 4.86 -15.20
C LEU A 135 -14.53 5.42 -16.02
N ARG A 136 -15.76 4.91 -15.86
CA ARG A 136 -16.94 5.54 -16.49
C ARG A 136 -17.16 6.96 -15.99
N ARG A 137 -16.97 7.21 -14.70
CA ARG A 137 -17.19 8.54 -14.07
C ARG A 137 -16.02 9.50 -14.28
N TYR A 138 -14.79 9.01 -14.15
CA TYR A 138 -13.59 9.85 -14.04
C TYR A 138 -12.55 9.56 -15.13
N GLY A 139 -12.79 8.61 -16.05
CA GLY A 139 -11.83 8.19 -17.06
C GLY A 139 -11.38 9.32 -17.99
N ALA A 140 -12.25 10.29 -18.28
CA ALA A 140 -11.89 11.47 -19.06
C ALA A 140 -10.87 12.37 -18.35
N GLU A 141 -10.95 12.50 -17.02
CA GLU A 141 -9.97 13.24 -16.19
C GLU A 141 -8.66 12.45 -16.05
N ILE A 142 -8.76 11.13 -15.89
CA ILE A 142 -7.61 10.24 -15.64
C ILE A 142 -6.77 10.05 -16.92
N GLY A 143 -7.43 9.87 -18.06
CA GLY A 143 -6.78 9.49 -19.33
C GLY A 143 -6.27 8.04 -19.34
N PRO A 144 -5.75 7.56 -20.49
CA PRO A 144 -5.21 6.20 -20.62
C PRO A 144 -3.84 6.06 -19.96
N ASN A 145 -3.42 4.82 -19.69
CA ASN A 145 -2.08 4.51 -19.17
C ASN A 145 -1.76 5.22 -17.84
N ARG A 146 -2.77 5.32 -16.97
CA ARG A 146 -2.70 5.95 -15.66
C ARG A 146 -3.37 5.05 -14.62
N ASP A 147 -2.81 5.08 -13.42
CA ASP A 147 -3.34 4.33 -12.29
C ASP A 147 -4.59 5.04 -11.76
N ALA A 148 -5.75 4.42 -11.98
CA ALA A 148 -7.04 4.97 -11.60
C ALA A 148 -7.23 5.03 -10.08
N PHE A 149 -6.63 4.09 -9.34
CA PHE A 149 -6.72 4.12 -7.88
C PHE A 149 -5.83 5.22 -7.30
N VAL A 150 -4.65 5.48 -7.90
CA VAL A 150 -3.82 6.64 -7.51
C VAL A 150 -4.54 7.97 -7.77
N HIS A 151 -5.40 8.07 -8.78
CA HIS A 151 -6.26 9.24 -8.96
C HIS A 151 -7.21 9.42 -7.76
N LEU A 152 -7.84 8.35 -7.28
CA LEU A 152 -8.62 8.38 -6.03
C LEU A 152 -7.74 8.76 -4.84
N LEU A 153 -6.57 8.15 -4.67
CA LEU A 153 -5.66 8.45 -3.54
C LEU A 153 -5.21 9.92 -3.48
N ARG A 154 -5.17 10.62 -4.62
CA ARG A 154 -4.72 12.02 -4.70
C ARG A 154 -5.83 13.06 -4.63
N ARG A 155 -7.07 12.67 -4.93
CA ARG A 155 -8.20 13.60 -5.12
C ARG A 155 -9.43 13.24 -4.27
N GLY A 156 -9.47 12.03 -3.74
CA GLY A 156 -10.66 11.44 -3.12
C GLY A 156 -11.03 12.08 -1.78
N ALA A 157 -10.05 12.61 -1.03
CA ALA A 157 -10.31 13.18 0.29
C ALA A 157 -11.15 14.47 0.18
N GLY A 158 -10.79 15.37 -0.73
CA GLY A 158 -11.51 16.64 -0.91
C GLY A 158 -12.80 16.52 -1.73
N ARG A 159 -12.85 15.63 -2.72
CA ARG A 159 -13.97 15.54 -3.68
C ARG A 159 -15.00 14.44 -3.38
N ASN A 160 -14.79 13.63 -2.33
CA ASN A 160 -15.65 12.49 -1.97
C ASN A 160 -15.91 11.56 -3.16
N PHE A 161 -14.87 11.21 -3.90
CA PHE A 161 -15.02 10.27 -5.00
C PHE A 161 -15.49 8.91 -4.51
N ASP A 162 -16.55 8.39 -5.12
CA ASP A 162 -17.02 7.04 -4.87
C ASP A 162 -16.08 6.07 -5.57
N GLY A 163 -15.53 5.10 -4.81
CA GLY A 163 -14.70 4.04 -5.38
C GLY A 163 -15.51 2.96 -6.09
N SER A 164 -16.82 2.88 -5.84
CA SER A 164 -17.77 1.99 -6.51
C SER A 164 -19.19 2.54 -6.37
N ALA A 165 -20.11 2.09 -7.23
CA ALA A 165 -21.53 2.45 -7.11
C ALA A 165 -22.18 2.00 -5.78
N SER A 166 -21.64 0.96 -5.14
CA SER A 166 -22.11 0.45 -3.85
C SER A 166 -21.46 1.13 -2.63
N PHE A 167 -20.47 2.02 -2.85
CA PHE A 167 -19.78 2.74 -1.78
C PHE A 167 -19.99 4.25 -1.96
N VAL A 168 -20.86 4.83 -1.14
CA VAL A 168 -21.13 6.27 -1.15
C VAL A 168 -20.20 6.98 -0.18
N SER A 169 -19.20 7.69 -0.71
CA SER A 169 -18.15 8.33 0.08
C SER A 169 -18.67 9.40 1.05
N GLN A 170 -19.69 10.15 0.64
CA GLN A 170 -20.28 11.18 1.51
C GLN A 170 -21.01 10.58 2.72
N SER A 171 -21.72 9.47 2.53
CA SER A 171 -22.43 8.79 3.62
C SER A 171 -21.46 8.16 4.62
N ASP A 172 -20.43 7.45 4.14
CA ASP A 172 -19.38 6.87 5.00
C ASP A 172 -18.65 7.95 5.80
N ARG A 173 -18.33 9.08 5.16
CA ARG A 173 -17.73 10.25 5.83
C ARG A 173 -18.59 10.74 7.00
N ALA A 174 -19.90 10.89 6.79
CA ALA A 174 -20.81 11.39 7.82
C ALA A 174 -20.96 10.39 8.97
N GLU A 175 -21.05 9.10 8.65
CA GLU A 175 -21.15 8.01 9.62
C GLU A 175 -19.93 7.94 10.55
N HIS A 176 -18.73 8.12 9.99
CA HIS A 176 -17.47 8.00 10.73
C HIS A 176 -16.86 9.34 11.16
N GLY A 177 -17.54 10.46 10.91
CA GLY A 177 -17.07 11.80 11.29
C GLY A 177 -15.75 12.22 10.61
N LEU A 178 -15.49 11.75 9.40
CA LEU A 178 -14.22 12.07 8.70
C LEU A 178 -14.19 13.56 8.28
N PRO A 179 -13.10 14.29 8.54
CA PRO A 179 -13.03 15.73 8.32
C PRO A 179 -13.16 16.06 6.83
N SER A 180 -14.13 16.91 6.49
CA SER A 180 -14.26 17.51 5.16
C SER A 180 -13.26 18.67 5.02
N GLY A 181 -12.57 18.80 3.89
CA GLY A 181 -11.64 19.92 3.67
C GLY A 181 -10.36 19.55 2.92
N SER A 182 -9.54 20.58 2.69
CA SER A 182 -8.42 20.59 1.74
C SER A 182 -7.38 19.49 1.97
N ASP A 183 -6.74 19.13 0.87
CA ASP A 183 -5.71 18.12 0.79
C ASP A 183 -4.59 18.39 1.81
N SER A 184 -4.26 17.39 2.63
CA SER A 184 -3.06 17.47 3.47
C SER A 184 -1.81 17.31 2.57
N PRO A 185 -0.74 18.09 2.79
CA PRO A 185 0.53 17.83 2.12
C PRO A 185 1.16 16.51 2.59
N ASN A 186 0.73 15.97 3.74
CA ASN A 186 1.12 14.64 4.19
C ASN A 186 0.20 13.60 3.55
N LEU A 187 0.75 12.80 2.63
CA LEU A 187 0.00 11.80 1.87
C LEU A 187 -0.74 10.79 2.77
N ARG A 188 -0.14 10.34 3.89
CA ARG A 188 -0.83 9.42 4.82
C ARG A 188 -2.05 10.04 5.46
N VAL A 189 -1.92 11.30 5.89
CA VAL A 189 -3.03 12.06 6.48
C VAL A 189 -4.11 12.32 5.44
N HIS A 190 -3.74 12.60 4.19
CA HIS A 190 -4.69 12.75 3.09
C HIS A 190 -5.43 11.42 2.83
N GLU A 191 -4.69 10.31 2.65
CA GLU A 191 -5.26 8.99 2.38
C GLU A 191 -6.20 8.52 3.48
N ALA A 192 -5.86 8.74 4.75
CA ALA A 192 -6.71 8.38 5.89
C ALA A 192 -8.04 9.15 5.94
N ARG A 193 -8.16 10.27 5.22
CA ARG A 193 -9.41 11.04 5.08
C ARG A 193 -10.26 10.61 3.89
N ILE A 194 -9.78 9.67 3.08
CA ILE A 194 -10.55 9.09 1.98
C ILE A 194 -11.48 8.04 2.58
N PRO A 195 -12.82 8.19 2.43
CA PRO A 195 -13.79 7.28 3.05
C PRO A 195 -13.54 5.81 2.69
N LEU A 196 -13.25 5.52 1.41
CA LEU A 196 -12.92 4.17 0.96
C LEU A 196 -11.68 3.60 1.67
N VAL A 197 -10.62 4.39 1.81
CA VAL A 197 -9.37 3.97 2.46
C VAL A 197 -9.60 3.75 3.96
N HIS A 198 -10.38 4.62 4.61
CA HIS A 198 -10.77 4.47 5.99
C HIS A 198 -11.52 3.13 6.22
N ARG A 199 -12.50 2.80 5.37
CA ARG A 199 -13.23 1.53 5.47
C ARG A 199 -12.31 0.32 5.23
N LEU A 200 -11.38 0.40 4.28
CA LEU A 200 -10.40 -0.66 4.01
C LEU A 200 -9.43 -0.86 5.19
N ASP A 201 -9.04 0.22 5.89
CA ASP A 201 -8.22 0.15 7.10
C ASP A 201 -8.96 -0.57 8.25
N GLN A 202 -10.21 -0.20 8.51
CA GLN A 202 -11.04 -0.89 9.50
C GLN A 202 -11.18 -2.38 9.17
N GLN A 203 -11.46 -2.73 7.92
CA GLN A 203 -11.54 -4.13 7.48
C GLN A 203 -10.22 -4.88 7.72
N ALA A 204 -9.08 -4.28 7.39
CA ALA A 204 -7.77 -4.89 7.58
C ALA A 204 -7.46 -5.15 9.07
N ARG A 205 -7.75 -4.18 9.94
CA ARG A 205 -7.57 -4.31 11.39
C ARG A 205 -8.50 -5.37 11.99
N ASP A 206 -9.74 -5.44 11.53
CA ASP A 206 -10.73 -6.44 11.95
C ASP A 206 -10.32 -7.85 11.52
N ASP A 207 -9.87 -8.02 10.28
CA ASP A 207 -9.34 -9.26 9.75
C ASP A 207 -8.14 -9.73 10.58
N PHE A 208 -7.21 -8.82 10.89
CA PHE A 208 -6.07 -9.13 11.74
C PHE A 208 -6.51 -9.57 13.14
N ARG A 209 -7.40 -8.82 13.81
CA ARG A 209 -7.94 -9.19 15.13
C ARG A 209 -8.58 -10.58 15.13
N ARG A 210 -9.37 -10.91 14.11
CA ARG A 210 -10.00 -12.23 13.95
C ARG A 210 -8.97 -13.35 13.76
N ARG A 211 -7.92 -13.12 12.97
CA ARG A 211 -6.85 -14.10 12.73
C ARG A 211 -6.03 -14.33 14.00
N SER A 212 -5.67 -13.27 14.72
CA SER A 212 -4.90 -13.32 15.97
C SER A 212 -5.67 -14.00 17.12
N ALA A 213 -7.01 -13.89 17.15
CA ALA A 213 -7.84 -14.60 18.12
C ALA A 213 -7.88 -16.13 17.91
N ARG A 214 -7.53 -16.63 16.71
CA ARG A 214 -7.58 -18.06 16.36
C ARG A 214 -6.27 -18.82 16.61
N GLY A 215 -5.21 -18.16 17.06
CA GLY A 215 -3.94 -18.80 17.41
C GLY A 215 -2.79 -17.80 17.63
N PRO A 216 -1.73 -18.19 18.36
CA PRO A 216 -0.71 -17.26 18.82
C PRO A 216 0.15 -16.68 17.68
N ALA A 217 0.54 -15.42 17.85
CA ALA A 217 1.23 -14.61 16.84
C ALA A 217 2.61 -15.12 16.39
N TRP A 218 3.25 -16.01 17.17
CA TRP A 218 4.55 -16.59 16.82
C TRP A 218 4.50 -17.52 15.59
N ARG A 219 3.32 -17.98 15.16
CA ARG A 219 3.16 -18.75 13.90
C ARG A 219 3.44 -17.93 12.64
N TRP A 220 3.56 -16.60 12.76
CA TRP A 220 3.80 -15.68 11.64
C TRP A 220 5.28 -15.31 11.46
N TRP A 221 6.16 -15.73 12.38
CA TRP A 221 7.63 -15.65 12.23
C TRP A 221 8.20 -17.04 11.94
N PRO A 222 9.13 -17.20 10.98
CA PRO A 222 9.90 -18.43 10.89
C PRO A 222 10.81 -18.55 12.12
N ALA A 223 10.96 -19.79 12.60
CA ALA A 223 11.95 -20.17 13.61
C ALA A 223 13.38 -19.99 13.10
#